data_AF-A0A852WR55-F1
#
_entry.id   AF-A0A852WR55-F1
#
_cell.length_a   1.000
_cell.length_b   1.000
_cell.length_c   1.000
_cell.angle_alpha   90.00
_cell.angle_beta   90.00
_cell.angle_gamma   90.00
#
_symmetry.space_group_name_H-M   'P 1'
#
loop_
_entity.id
_entity.type
_entity.pdbx_description
1 polymer ?
#
loop_
_entity_poly.entity_id
_entity_poly.type
_entity_poly.pdbx_seq_one_letter_code
_entity_poly.pdbx_strand_id
1 'polypeptide(L)'
;MTPVFVAMLFGIIEFGMLFKDYLGSQAMIRAGVRLASAEPRTATFAQDAANQMRQTGTVIQPGDIQALWVYKANATDDFPITYSNFSDCTVCVKFQWDSSLNKFTPSYTNWTASQQNACTAASGGPPDRIGVYVRVRHNSITGIIGPVTISEASAMFLEPFPALSGCK
;
A
#
# COMPACT_ATOMS: atom_id res chain seq x y z
N MET A 1 21.43 -23.93 31.89
CA MET A 1 20.75 -22.66 32.18
C MET A 1 21.02 -21.58 31.12
N THR A 2 22.24 -21.48 30.57
CA THR A 2 22.58 -20.55 29.48
C THR A 2 21.76 -20.65 28.17
N PRO A 3 21.31 -21.83 27.68
CA PRO A 3 20.63 -21.88 26.38
C PRO A 3 19.22 -21.27 26.39
N VAL A 4 18.51 -21.30 27.52
CA VAL A 4 17.17 -20.72 27.65
C VAL A 4 17.24 -19.19 27.68
N PHE A 5 18.22 -18.64 28.38
CA PHE A 5 18.42 -17.18 28.45
C PHE A 5 18.77 -16.60 27.08
N VAL A 6 19.65 -17.26 26.33
CA VAL A 6 20.04 -16.84 24.99
C VAL A 6 18.87 -16.94 24.01
N ALA A 7 18.09 -18.02 24.06
CA ALA A 7 16.89 -18.17 23.24
C ALA A 7 15.83 -17.09 23.53
N MET A 8 15.62 -16.75 24.81
CA MET A 8 14.72 -15.67 25.21
C MET A 8 15.17 -14.31 24.66
N LEU A 9 16.48 -14.03 24.73
CA LEU A 9 17.05 -12.76 24.28
C LEU A 9 16.91 -12.58 22.76
N PHE A 10 17.20 -13.64 21.98
CA PHE A 10 16.97 -13.63 20.54
C PHE A 10 15.48 -13.53 20.19
N GLY A 11 14.60 -14.21 20.94
CA GLY A 11 13.15 -14.09 20.75
C GLY A 11 12.63 -12.66 20.91
N ILE A 12 13.09 -11.94 21.94
CA ILE A 12 12.71 -10.54 22.18
C ILE A 12 13.19 -9.64 21.03
N ILE A 13 14.43 -9.83 20.56
CA ILE A 13 15.01 -9.04 19.47
C ILE A 13 14.22 -9.29 18.17
N GLU A 14 13.95 -10.55 17.84
CA GLU A 14 13.20 -10.93 16.63
C GLU A 14 11.78 -10.35 16.63
N PHE A 15 11.07 -10.45 17.76
CA PHE A 15 9.74 -9.86 17.90
C PHE A 15 9.78 -8.33 17.79
N GLY A 16 10.81 -7.68 18.33
CA GLY A 16 11.02 -6.24 18.19
C GLY A 16 11.21 -5.81 16.74
N MET A 17 11.94 -6.59 15.94
CA MET A 17 12.13 -6.31 14.52
C MET A 17 10.85 -6.56 13.71
N LEU A 18 10.13 -7.65 13.98
CA LEU A 18 8.84 -7.92 13.36
C LEU A 18 7.85 -6.77 13.61
N PHE A 19 7.79 -6.27 14.85
CA PHE A 19 6.91 -5.15 15.21
C PHE A 19 7.33 -3.84 14.53
N LYS A 20 8.65 -3.61 14.37
CA LYS A 20 9.18 -2.46 13.61
C LYS A 20 8.71 -2.50 12.15
N ASP A 21 8.79 -3.65 11.48
CA ASP A 21 8.33 -3.78 10.09
C ASP A 21 6.82 -3.63 9.98
N TYR A 22 6.07 -4.16 10.96
CA TYR A 22 4.63 -3.98 11.05
C TYR A 22 4.25 -2.49 11.11
N LEU A 23 4.83 -1.75 12.06
CA LEU A 23 4.59 -0.30 12.19
C LEU A 23 5.03 0.47 10.93
N GLY A 24 6.16 0.07 10.32
CA GLY A 24 6.65 0.64 9.08
C GLY A 24 5.66 0.48 7.93
N SER A 25 5.08 -0.71 7.78
CA SER A 25 4.13 -1.04 6.72
C SER A 25 2.83 -0.23 6.86
N GLN A 26 2.36 -0.04 8.08
CA GLN A 26 1.19 0.79 8.33
C GLN A 26 1.46 2.28 8.09
N ALA A 27 2.63 2.78 8.48
CA ALA A 27 3.01 4.17 8.25
C ALA A 27 3.09 4.48 6.75
N MET A 28 3.71 3.59 5.95
CA MET A 28 3.76 3.79 4.50
C MET A 28 2.37 3.81 3.87
N ILE A 29 1.49 2.86 4.20
CA ILE A 29 0.17 2.78 3.58
C ILE A 29 -0.65 4.02 3.89
N ARG A 30 -0.65 4.48 5.15
CA ARG A 30 -1.37 5.70 5.54
C ARG A 30 -0.86 6.94 4.80
N ALA A 31 0.44 7.03 4.55
CA ALA A 31 1.01 8.13 3.78
C ALA A 31 0.67 8.01 2.28
N GLY A 32 0.77 6.81 1.71
CA GLY A 32 0.46 6.52 0.32
C GLY A 32 -1.01 6.78 -0.02
N VAL A 33 -1.93 6.26 0.79
CA VAL A 33 -3.37 6.40 0.54
C VAL A 33 -3.83 7.86 0.63
N ARG A 34 -3.27 8.64 1.57
CA ARG A 34 -3.57 10.08 1.69
C ARG A 34 -3.10 10.88 0.49
N LEU A 35 -1.90 10.59 -0.01
CA LEU A 35 -1.39 11.26 -1.21
C LEU A 35 -2.21 10.84 -2.45
N ALA A 36 -2.47 9.54 -2.59
CA ALA A 36 -3.26 9.01 -3.69
C ALA A 36 -4.70 9.58 -3.70
N SER A 37 -5.30 9.81 -2.53
CA SER A 37 -6.63 10.43 -2.42
C SER A 37 -6.65 11.91 -2.77
N ALA A 38 -5.55 12.62 -2.52
CA ALA A 38 -5.43 14.06 -2.76
C ALA A 38 -5.09 14.42 -4.22
N GLU A 39 -4.76 13.44 -5.05
CA GLU A 39 -4.41 13.65 -6.45
C GLU A 39 -5.41 12.98 -7.43
N PRO A 40 -6.72 13.24 -7.31
CA PRO A 40 -7.69 12.70 -8.25
C PRO A 40 -7.42 13.24 -9.66
N ARG A 41 -7.52 12.37 -10.66
CA ARG A 41 -7.35 12.69 -12.09
C ARG A 41 -5.94 13.14 -12.49
N THR A 42 -4.96 13.07 -11.60
CA THR A 42 -3.55 13.27 -11.95
C THR A 42 -2.98 11.97 -12.53
N ALA A 43 -2.30 12.01 -13.67
CA ALA A 43 -1.76 10.81 -14.32
C ALA A 43 -0.71 10.06 -13.46
N THR A 44 -0.04 10.76 -12.56
CA THR A 44 1.04 10.25 -11.70
C THR A 44 0.57 9.81 -10.31
N PHE A 45 -0.72 9.92 -9.98
CA PHE A 45 -1.27 9.66 -8.63
C PHE A 45 -0.73 8.39 -7.96
N ALA A 46 -0.65 7.29 -8.71
CA ALA A 46 -0.20 6.01 -8.19
C ALA A 46 1.32 5.98 -7.96
N GLN A 47 2.09 6.62 -8.84
CA GLN A 47 3.55 6.70 -8.72
C GLN A 47 3.95 7.61 -7.56
N ASP A 48 3.26 8.73 -7.40
CA ASP A 48 3.51 9.67 -6.30
C ASP A 48 3.17 9.01 -4.96
N ALA A 49 2.06 8.28 -4.89
CA ALA A 49 1.73 7.41 -3.75
C ALA A 49 2.84 6.38 -3.45
N ALA A 50 3.32 5.64 -4.45
CA ALA A 50 4.40 4.66 -4.26
C ALA A 50 5.73 5.31 -3.81
N ASN A 51 6.05 6.50 -4.33
CA ASN A 51 7.22 7.28 -3.92
C ASN A 51 7.11 7.72 -2.46
N GLN A 52 5.94 8.21 -2.05
CA GLN A 52 5.66 8.62 -0.67
C GLN A 52 5.68 7.44 0.31
N MET A 53 5.15 6.30 -0.12
CA MET A 53 5.21 5.05 0.63
C MET A 53 6.64 4.61 0.86
N ARG A 54 7.49 4.69 -0.17
CA ARG A 54 8.92 4.55 0.03
C ARG A 54 9.30 5.54 1.09
N GLN A 55 9.24 6.86 0.86
CA GLN A 55 9.77 7.91 1.76
C GLN A 55 9.40 7.73 3.24
N THR A 56 8.20 7.22 3.52
CA THR A 56 7.74 6.95 4.89
C THR A 56 8.21 5.59 5.43
N GLY A 57 8.28 4.56 4.59
CA GLY A 57 8.69 3.19 4.96
C GLY A 57 10.20 2.94 4.91
N THR A 58 11.04 3.86 5.43
CA THR A 58 12.52 3.68 5.45
C THR A 58 12.99 2.42 6.16
N VAL A 59 12.19 1.91 7.10
CA VAL A 59 12.55 0.78 7.95
C VAL A 59 12.48 -0.56 7.22
N ILE A 60 11.72 -0.63 6.13
CA ILE A 60 11.52 -1.84 5.34
C ILE A 60 12.47 -1.82 4.16
N GLN A 61 13.21 -2.91 3.97
CA GLN A 61 14.07 -3.03 2.79
C GLN A 61 13.20 -3.21 1.54
N PRO A 62 13.45 -2.46 0.44
CA PRO A 62 12.58 -2.52 -0.73
C PRO A 62 12.49 -3.90 -1.39
N GLY A 63 13.54 -4.73 -1.27
CA GLY A 63 13.53 -6.11 -1.77
C GLY A 63 12.62 -7.07 -0.99
N ASP A 64 12.21 -6.71 0.23
CA ASP A 64 11.29 -7.50 1.03
C ASP A 64 9.82 -7.21 0.70
N ILE A 65 9.56 -6.17 -0.10
CA ILE A 65 8.21 -5.81 -0.55
C ILE A 65 7.84 -6.73 -1.73
N GLN A 66 6.97 -7.70 -1.43
CA GLN A 66 6.50 -8.70 -2.40
C GLN A 66 5.40 -8.16 -3.32
N ALA A 67 4.55 -7.28 -2.79
CA ALA A 67 3.47 -6.67 -3.55
C ALA A 67 3.23 -5.24 -3.05
N LEU A 68 3.04 -4.33 -4.00
CA LEU A 68 2.66 -2.95 -3.73
C LEU A 68 1.63 -2.53 -4.79
N TRP A 69 0.40 -2.25 -4.37
CA TRP A 69 -0.69 -1.91 -5.29
C TRP A 69 -1.39 -0.62 -4.87
N VAL A 70 -1.80 0.15 -5.86
CA VAL A 70 -2.77 1.23 -5.72
C VAL A 70 -4.01 0.80 -6.48
N TYR A 71 -5.16 0.66 -5.82
CA TYR A 71 -6.32 -0.01 -6.37
C TYR A 71 -7.61 0.80 -6.15
N LYS A 72 -8.62 0.54 -7.00
CA LYS A 72 -9.97 1.03 -6.76
C LYS A 72 -10.63 0.16 -5.70
N ALA A 73 -10.88 0.74 -4.53
CA ALA A 73 -11.49 0.06 -3.40
C ALA A 73 -13.01 0.02 -3.51
N ASN A 74 -13.59 -1.07 -3.04
CA ASN A 74 -15.03 -1.19 -2.86
C ASN A 74 -15.48 -0.36 -1.64
N ALA A 75 -16.63 0.30 -1.76
CA ALA A 75 -17.15 1.19 -0.75
C ALA A 75 -17.54 0.49 0.56
N THR A 76 -17.86 -0.81 0.51
CA THR A 76 -18.41 -1.56 1.65
C THR A 76 -17.35 -2.22 2.52
N ASP A 77 -16.27 -2.73 1.93
CA ASP A 77 -15.33 -3.66 2.57
C ASP A 77 -13.85 -3.31 2.37
N ASP A 78 -13.55 -2.16 1.73
CA ASP A 78 -12.20 -1.64 1.47
C ASP A 78 -11.29 -2.53 0.59
N PHE A 79 -11.78 -3.68 0.15
CA PHE A 79 -11.05 -4.59 -0.74
C PHE A 79 -11.05 -4.08 -2.19
N PRO A 80 -10.13 -4.60 -3.04
CA PRO A 80 -10.17 -4.32 -4.47
C PRO A 80 -11.53 -4.68 -5.07
N ILE A 81 -12.05 -3.83 -5.96
CA ILE A 81 -13.34 -4.08 -6.60
C ILE A 81 -13.38 -5.49 -7.22
N THR A 82 -14.52 -6.17 -7.06
CA THR A 82 -14.77 -7.57 -7.48
C THR A 82 -14.15 -8.65 -6.57
N TYR A 83 -13.28 -8.29 -5.62
CA TYR A 83 -12.68 -9.22 -4.67
C TYR A 83 -13.15 -8.94 -3.24
N SER A 84 -13.15 -9.98 -2.40
CA SER A 84 -13.38 -9.92 -0.95
C SER A 84 -12.09 -10.12 -0.14
N ASN A 85 -10.94 -10.07 -0.82
CA ASN A 85 -9.62 -10.27 -0.24
C ASN A 85 -8.53 -9.62 -1.14
N PHE A 86 -7.27 -9.70 -0.70
CA PHE A 86 -6.10 -9.18 -1.45
C PHE A 86 -5.38 -10.26 -2.28
N SER A 87 -6.13 -11.20 -2.87
CA SER A 87 -5.54 -12.19 -3.79
C SER A 87 -5.07 -11.56 -5.10
N ASP A 88 -5.86 -10.63 -5.63
CA ASP A 88 -5.55 -9.86 -6.84
C ASP A 88 -6.33 -8.53 -6.86
N CYS A 89 -6.14 -7.72 -7.89
CA CYS A 89 -6.89 -6.49 -8.12
C CYS A 89 -7.31 -6.35 -9.58
N THR A 90 -8.61 -6.11 -9.80
CA THR A 90 -9.18 -5.94 -11.15
C THR A 90 -8.85 -4.58 -11.72
N VAL A 91 -8.94 -3.51 -10.93
CA VAL A 91 -8.72 -2.11 -11.35
C VAL A 91 -7.66 -1.51 -10.43
N CYS A 92 -6.42 -1.49 -10.89
CA CYS A 92 -5.27 -1.10 -10.08
C CYS A 92 -4.02 -0.78 -10.89
N VAL A 93 -3.05 -0.21 -10.19
CA VAL A 93 -1.67 -0.05 -10.60
C VAL A 93 -0.82 -0.90 -9.68
N LYS A 94 -0.10 -1.87 -10.23
CA LYS A 94 0.83 -2.73 -9.47
C LYS A 94 2.25 -2.23 -9.67
N PHE A 95 3.01 -2.24 -8.60
CA PHE A 95 4.40 -1.78 -8.58
C PHE A 95 5.35 -2.94 -8.33
N GLN A 96 6.53 -2.83 -8.92
CA GLN A 96 7.68 -3.67 -8.66
C GLN A 96 8.87 -2.80 -8.26
N TRP A 97 9.70 -3.28 -7.34
CA TRP A 97 10.94 -2.61 -7.00
C TRP A 97 11.98 -2.81 -8.11
N ASP A 98 12.47 -1.72 -8.67
CA ASP A 98 13.62 -1.72 -9.57
C ASP A 98 14.89 -1.33 -8.78
N SER A 99 15.77 -2.33 -8.57
CA SER A 99 17.03 -2.14 -7.83
C SER A 99 18.05 -1.28 -8.58
N SER A 100 17.94 -1.14 -9.90
CA SER A 100 18.85 -0.31 -10.69
C SER A 100 18.52 1.17 -10.56
N LEU A 101 17.22 1.50 -10.50
CA LEU A 101 16.72 2.86 -10.39
C LEU A 101 16.39 3.29 -8.96
N ASN A 102 16.52 2.38 -7.99
CA ASN A 102 16.16 2.57 -6.59
C ASN A 102 14.76 3.17 -6.39
N LYS A 103 13.79 2.72 -7.20
CA LYS A 103 12.41 3.21 -7.16
C LYS A 103 11.40 2.11 -7.49
N PHE A 104 10.17 2.33 -7.06
CA PHE A 104 9.04 1.53 -7.53
C PHE A 104 8.65 1.96 -8.92
N THR A 105 8.56 1.00 -9.83
CA THR A 105 8.08 1.21 -11.21
C THR A 105 6.79 0.42 -11.42
N PRO A 106 5.80 0.98 -12.14
CA PRO A 106 4.56 0.28 -12.42
C PRO A 106 4.84 -0.92 -13.34
N SER A 107 4.46 -2.11 -12.91
CA SER A 107 4.53 -3.34 -13.72
C SER A 107 3.21 -3.63 -14.43
N TYR A 108 2.10 -3.10 -13.90
CA TYR A 108 0.76 -3.23 -14.46
C TYR A 108 -0.03 -1.95 -14.19
N THR A 109 -0.78 -1.47 -15.17
CA THR A 109 -1.67 -0.32 -15.03
C THR A 109 -2.91 -0.51 -15.89
N ASN A 110 -4.09 -0.44 -15.26
CA ASN A 110 -5.35 -0.40 -15.98
C ASN A 110 -6.38 0.54 -15.35
N TRP A 111 -5.97 1.28 -14.33
CA TRP A 111 -6.77 2.32 -13.70
C TRP A 111 -6.19 3.69 -14.06
N THR A 112 -6.74 4.28 -15.11
CA THR A 112 -6.28 5.59 -15.60
C THR A 112 -6.92 6.72 -14.82
N ALA A 113 -6.24 7.86 -14.78
CA ALA A 113 -6.70 9.04 -14.07
C ALA A 113 -8.06 9.57 -14.59
N SER A 114 -8.34 9.43 -15.89
CA SER A 114 -9.63 9.79 -16.51
C SER A 114 -10.79 8.85 -16.16
N GLN A 115 -10.52 7.70 -15.54
CA GLN A 115 -11.56 6.75 -15.10
C GLN A 115 -11.94 6.96 -13.63
N GLN A 116 -11.25 7.86 -12.93
CA GLN A 116 -11.51 8.15 -11.51
C GLN A 116 -12.69 9.11 -11.37
N ASN A 117 -13.74 8.66 -10.67
CA ASN A 117 -14.82 9.55 -10.29
C ASN A 117 -14.47 10.27 -8.98
N ALA A 118 -14.12 11.55 -9.05
CA ALA A 118 -13.83 12.38 -7.88
C ALA A 118 -14.96 13.38 -7.56
N CYS A 119 -16.12 13.23 -8.17
CA CYS A 119 -17.25 14.12 -7.94
C CYS A 119 -18.02 13.76 -6.67
N THR A 120 -18.68 14.76 -6.10
CA THR A 120 -19.60 14.55 -4.96
C THR A 120 -20.90 13.90 -5.43
N ALA A 121 -21.63 13.32 -4.48
CA ALA A 121 -22.94 12.70 -4.74
C ALA A 121 -23.93 13.65 -5.44
N ALA A 122 -23.81 14.96 -5.21
CA ALA A 122 -24.67 15.97 -5.81
C ALA A 122 -24.32 16.30 -7.28
N SER A 123 -23.16 15.86 -7.79
CA SER A 123 -22.63 16.31 -9.08
C SER A 123 -22.30 15.18 -10.07
N GLY A 124 -22.56 13.92 -9.75
CA GLY A 124 -22.31 12.82 -10.71
C GLY A 124 -21.97 11.45 -10.12
N GLY A 125 -21.95 11.31 -8.79
CA GLY A 125 -21.89 10.01 -8.11
C GLY A 125 -21.17 10.09 -6.78
N PRO A 126 -21.17 9.04 -5.95
CA PRO A 126 -20.24 9.00 -4.83
C PRO A 126 -18.80 9.00 -5.37
N PRO A 127 -17.86 9.71 -4.72
CA PRO A 127 -16.45 9.64 -5.08
C PRO A 127 -15.96 8.19 -5.03
N ASP A 128 -15.14 7.81 -6.00
CA ASP A 128 -14.41 6.55 -5.97
C ASP A 128 -13.52 6.49 -4.73
N ARG A 129 -13.33 5.27 -4.22
CA ARG A 129 -12.39 5.02 -3.13
C ARG A 129 -11.09 4.50 -3.71
N ILE A 130 -10.00 5.08 -3.25
CA ILE A 130 -8.66 4.66 -3.56
C ILE A 130 -8.08 3.90 -2.38
N GLY A 131 -7.56 2.72 -2.66
CA GLY A 131 -6.89 1.87 -1.71
C GLY A 131 -5.43 1.69 -2.05
N VAL A 132 -4.63 1.45 -1.02
CA VAL A 132 -3.22 1.10 -1.14
C VAL A 132 -2.99 -0.18 -0.35
N TYR A 133 -2.33 -1.15 -0.97
CA TYR A 133 -2.00 -2.44 -0.38
C TYR A 133 -0.50 -2.68 -0.43
N VAL A 134 0.07 -3.20 0.64
CA VAL A 134 1.44 -3.68 0.68
C VAL A 134 1.52 -5.07 1.30
N ARG A 135 2.39 -5.90 0.72
CA ARG A 135 2.78 -7.20 1.27
C ARG A 135 4.28 -7.23 1.44
N VAL A 136 4.74 -7.43 2.66
CA VAL A 136 6.15 -7.40 3.05
C VAL A 136 6.52 -8.73 3.67
N ARG A 137 7.67 -9.26 3.28
CA ARG A 137 8.25 -10.45 3.89
C ARG A 137 9.24 -10.03 4.97
N HIS A 138 8.90 -10.32 6.22
CA HIS A 138 9.86 -10.22 7.31
C HIS A 138 10.78 -11.44 7.27
N ASN A 139 12.06 -11.20 6.97
CA ASN A 139 13.10 -12.22 7.05
C ASN A 139 13.71 -12.20 8.44
N SER A 140 13.54 -13.28 9.19
CA SER A 140 14.12 -13.42 10.51
C SER A 140 15.64 -13.49 10.44
N ILE A 141 16.29 -12.75 11.35
CA ILE A 141 17.75 -12.73 11.46
C ILE A 141 18.22 -13.96 12.25
N THR A 142 17.45 -14.36 13.26
CA THR A 142 17.86 -15.45 14.17
C THR A 142 17.25 -16.80 13.79
N GLY A 143 16.23 -16.81 12.92
CA GLY A 143 15.56 -18.01 12.42
C GLY A 143 14.65 -18.69 13.43
N ILE A 144 14.49 -18.13 14.64
CA ILE A 144 13.64 -18.68 15.70
C ILE A 144 12.16 -18.51 15.35
N ILE A 145 11.81 -17.35 14.81
CA ILE A 145 10.51 -17.09 14.20
C ILE A 145 10.74 -17.27 12.70
N GLY A 146 10.06 -18.20 12.03
CA GLY A 146 10.22 -18.40 10.59
C GLY A 146 9.90 -17.13 9.77
N PRO A 147 10.07 -17.14 8.44
CA PRO A 147 9.69 -15.99 7.62
C PRO A 147 8.19 -15.70 7.77
N VAL A 148 7.85 -14.50 8.20
CA VAL A 148 6.46 -14.04 8.36
C VAL A 148 6.15 -13.06 7.24
N THR A 149 4.93 -13.14 6.69
CA THR A 149 4.45 -12.13 5.75
C THR A 149 3.50 -11.18 6.47
N ILE A 150 3.76 -9.89 6.35
CA ILE A 150 2.90 -8.81 6.81
C ILE A 150 2.14 -8.30 5.60
N SER A 151 0.81 -8.26 5.69
CA SER A 151 -0.05 -7.73 4.63
C SER A 151 -0.99 -6.70 5.21
N GLU A 152 -0.91 -5.48 4.69
CA GLU A 152 -1.67 -4.34 5.21
C GLU A 152 -2.32 -3.60 4.02
N ALA A 153 -3.45 -2.97 4.29
CA ALA A 153 -4.12 -2.10 3.33
C ALA A 153 -4.88 -0.97 4.03
N SER A 154 -5.13 0.10 3.29
CA SER A 154 -6.03 1.17 3.72
C SER A 154 -6.67 1.80 2.49
N ALA A 155 -7.94 2.20 2.63
CA ALA A 155 -8.69 2.85 1.57
C ALA A 155 -9.36 4.14 2.06
N MET A 156 -9.32 5.18 1.23
CA MET A 156 -9.93 6.48 1.47
C MET A 156 -10.76 6.91 0.26
N PHE A 157 -11.72 7.81 0.48
CA PHE A 157 -12.40 8.48 -0.64
C PHE A 157 -11.43 9.43 -1.33
N LEU A 158 -11.52 9.53 -2.65
CA LEU A 158 -10.85 10.59 -3.39
C LEU A 158 -11.34 11.96 -2.90
N GLU A 159 -10.43 12.93 -2.89
CA GLU A 159 -10.79 14.30 -2.58
C GLU A 159 -11.73 14.87 -3.67
N PRO A 160 -12.69 15.75 -3.30
CA PRO A 160 -13.62 16.31 -4.26
C PRO A 160 -12.91 17.17 -5.32
N PHE A 161 -13.12 16.85 -6.58
CA PHE A 161 -12.68 17.71 -7.70
C PHE A 161 -13.75 18.76 -8.01
N PRO A 162 -13.39 20.01 -8.34
CA PRO A 162 -14.38 21.06 -8.65
C PRO A 162 -15.27 20.65 -9.82
N ALA A 163 -16.59 20.73 -9.62
CA ALA A 163 -17.61 20.25 -10.56
C ALA A 163 -17.60 20.93 -11.94
N LEU A 164 -16.89 22.04 -12.09
CA LEU A 164 -16.79 22.82 -13.33
C LEU A 164 -15.98 22.13 -14.44
N SER A 165 -15.25 21.06 -14.11
CA SER A 165 -14.34 20.37 -15.05
C SER A 165 -14.93 19.12 -15.72
N GLY A 166 -16.23 18.87 -15.55
CA GLY A 166 -16.89 17.64 -15.98
C GLY A 166 -16.59 16.48 -15.03
N CYS A 167 -17.61 15.68 -14.71
CA CYS A 167 -17.46 14.47 -13.90
C CYS A 167 -17.13 13.27 -14.80
N LYS A 168 -16.04 12.58 -14.44
CA LYS A 168 -15.17 11.68 -15.26
C LYS A 168 -14.02 12.39 -15.95
#